data_AF-A0A2T4PXU6-F1
#
_entry.id   AF-A0A2T4PXU6-F1
#
_cell.length_a   1.000
_cell.length_b   1.000
_cell.length_c   1.000
_cell.angle_alpha   90.00
_cell.angle_beta   90.00
_cell.angle_gamma   90.00
#
_symmetry.space_group_name_H-M   'P 1'
#
loop_
_entity.id
_entity.type
_entity.pdbx_description
1 polymer ?
#
loop_
_entity_poly.entity_id
_entity_poly.type
_entity_poly.pdbx_seq_one_letter_code
_entity_poly.pdbx_strand_id
1 'polypeptide(L)'
;MTTKMEQNTWSVFFDDRKYRNLLGDLDDLLTETKTMYRQGYRPDVIDKQQQPKVEALTESFKQFAINKMEDIKNKLDTLTEQAQQDYNNPQSEMLKRQDLSAKIDLIDNTEVIAMIVNADATNTTVYELKLLQDVINKRFTESEKNKVAMSFETLKQNVLYPERNDEFAQLEYNYNVINQTGMANSGVVVTENEYGSVDFKTINDRYADAIKSVTK
;
A
#
# COMPACT_ATOMS: atom_id res chain seq x y z
N MET A 1 7.85 -4.11 21.95
CA MET A 1 6.50 -4.55 21.56
C MET A 1 5.86 -3.40 20.81
N THR A 2 5.96 -3.42 19.48
CA THR A 2 5.33 -2.42 18.63
C THR A 2 3.87 -2.84 18.46
N THR A 3 2.96 -2.01 18.94
CA THR A 3 1.52 -2.18 18.74
C THR A 3 1.26 -2.16 17.24
N LYS A 4 1.13 -3.34 16.61
CA LYS A 4 0.48 -3.45 15.30
C LYS A 4 -0.90 -2.84 15.51
N MET A 5 -1.16 -1.65 14.97
CA MET A 5 -2.54 -1.21 14.80
C MET A 5 -3.22 -2.33 14.01
N GLU A 6 -4.19 -3.01 14.62
CA GLU A 6 -5.13 -3.86 13.88
C GLU A 6 -5.96 -2.93 13.00
N GLN A 7 -5.35 -2.51 11.89
CA GLN A 7 -6.00 -1.64 10.94
C GLN A 7 -7.03 -2.47 10.20
N ASN A 8 -8.30 -2.09 10.31
CA ASN A 8 -9.38 -2.73 9.57
C ASN A 8 -9.04 -2.65 8.08
N THR A 9 -8.92 -3.81 7.42
CA THR A 9 -8.61 -3.94 5.99
C THR A 9 -9.45 -3.02 5.12
N TRP A 10 -10.70 -2.77 5.52
CA TRP A 10 -11.69 -2.02 4.74
C TRP A 10 -11.70 -0.51 5.02
N SER A 11 -10.88 -0.04 5.97
CA SER A 11 -10.72 1.40 6.26
C SER A 11 -10.32 2.21 5.02
N VAL A 12 -9.56 1.62 4.10
CA VAL A 12 -9.18 2.22 2.81
C VAL A 12 -10.38 2.70 1.98
N PHE A 13 -11.54 2.06 2.18
CA PHE A 13 -12.81 2.45 1.58
C PHE A 13 -13.66 3.27 2.56
N PHE A 14 -13.95 2.74 3.75
CA PHE A 14 -14.99 3.30 4.62
C PHE A 14 -14.61 4.60 5.32
N ASP A 15 -13.32 4.90 5.44
CA ASP A 15 -12.86 6.21 5.92
C ASP A 15 -12.87 7.27 4.81
N ASP A 16 -12.93 6.86 3.55
CA ASP A 16 -12.94 7.75 2.40
C ASP A 16 -14.33 8.37 2.18
N ARG A 17 -14.38 9.71 2.23
CA ARG A 17 -15.62 10.47 2.01
C ARG A 17 -16.23 10.26 0.63
N LYS A 18 -15.41 10.18 -0.43
CA LYS A 18 -15.91 9.97 -1.79
C LYS A 18 -16.55 8.59 -1.90
N TYR A 19 -15.94 7.57 -1.30
CA TYR A 19 -16.52 6.23 -1.29
C TYR A 19 -17.86 6.18 -0.55
N ARG A 20 -17.95 6.80 0.63
CA ARG A 20 -19.22 6.87 1.38
C ARG A 20 -20.32 7.61 0.62
N ASN A 21 -19.98 8.65 -0.13
CA ASN A 21 -20.96 9.33 -0.99
C ASN A 21 -21.49 8.41 -2.09
N LEU A 22 -20.61 7.63 -2.76
CA LEU A 22 -21.02 6.65 -3.77
C LEU A 22 -21.92 5.55 -3.20
N LEU A 23 -21.70 5.14 -1.95
CA LEU A 23 -22.61 4.23 -1.25
C LEU A 23 -23.99 4.88 -1.01
N GLY A 24 -24.04 6.17 -0.67
CA GLY A 24 -25.29 6.92 -0.58
C GLY A 24 -26.05 6.96 -1.91
N ASP A 25 -25.35 7.26 -3.00
CA ASP A 25 -25.93 7.28 -4.36
C ASP A 25 -26.50 5.90 -4.76
N LEU A 26 -25.82 4.83 -4.34
CA LEU A 26 -26.29 3.45 -4.51
C LEU A 26 -27.59 3.20 -3.72
N ASP A 27 -27.62 3.57 -2.45
CA ASP A 27 -28.80 3.37 -1.61
C ASP A 27 -30.01 4.16 -2.12
N ASP A 28 -29.80 5.38 -2.61
CA ASP A 28 -30.82 6.20 -3.24
C ASP A 28 -31.39 5.52 -4.50
N LEU A 29 -30.51 5.02 -5.39
CA LEU A 29 -30.90 4.27 -6.58
C LEU A 29 -31.75 3.04 -6.25
N LEU A 30 -31.32 2.24 -5.27
CA LEU A 30 -32.02 1.03 -4.86
C LEU A 30 -33.36 1.36 -4.19
N THR A 31 -33.43 2.45 -3.43
CA THR A 31 -34.65 2.91 -2.76
C THR A 31 -35.67 3.47 -3.76
N GLU A 32 -35.22 4.28 -4.73
CA GLU A 32 -36.05 4.77 -5.83
C GLU A 32 -36.63 3.60 -6.63
N THR A 33 -35.78 2.63 -7.00
CA THR A 33 -36.20 1.42 -7.72
C THR A 33 -37.30 0.66 -6.97
N LYS A 34 -37.08 0.34 -5.68
CA LYS A 34 -38.09 -0.36 -4.85
C LYS A 34 -39.39 0.43 -4.76
N THR A 35 -39.32 1.75 -4.69
CA THR A 35 -40.49 2.63 -4.61
C THR A 35 -41.31 2.61 -5.90
N MET A 36 -40.67 2.67 -7.07
CA MET A 36 -41.36 2.57 -8.35
C MET A 36 -42.09 1.23 -8.50
N TYR A 37 -41.46 0.11 -8.12
CA TYR A 37 -42.12 -1.20 -8.12
C TYR A 37 -43.35 -1.24 -7.21
N ARG A 38 -43.24 -0.71 -5.98
CA ARG A 38 -44.37 -0.62 -5.04
C ARG A 38 -45.51 0.27 -5.52
N GLN A 39 -45.20 1.29 -6.30
CA GLN A 39 -46.18 2.19 -6.92
C GLN A 39 -46.84 1.58 -8.17
N GLY A 40 -46.45 0.37 -8.59
CA GLY A 40 -47.07 -0.34 -9.71
C GLY A 40 -46.60 0.14 -11.08
N TYR A 41 -45.46 0.83 -11.16
CA TYR A 41 -44.85 1.15 -12.47
C TYR A 41 -44.51 -0.15 -13.21
N ARG A 42 -44.65 -0.11 -14.54
CA ARG A 42 -44.31 -1.26 -15.37
C ARG A 42 -42.79 -1.51 -15.35
N PRO A 43 -42.32 -2.77 -15.27
CA PRO A 43 -40.89 -3.09 -15.22
C PRO A 43 -40.08 -2.46 -16.36
N ASP A 44 -40.59 -2.47 -17.59
CA ASP A 44 -39.90 -1.88 -18.75
C ASP A 44 -39.69 -0.36 -18.63
N VAL A 45 -40.58 0.34 -17.92
CA VAL A 45 -40.43 1.78 -17.65
C VAL A 45 -39.39 2.01 -16.55
N ILE A 46 -39.38 1.18 -15.51
CA ILE A 46 -38.41 1.26 -14.43
C ILE A 46 -37.00 0.98 -14.97
N ASP A 47 -36.82 -0.09 -15.73
CA ASP A 47 -35.54 -0.48 -16.31
C ASP A 47 -35.00 0.64 -17.23
N LYS A 48 -35.85 1.22 -18.07
CA LYS A 48 -35.46 2.34 -18.95
C LYS A 48 -34.97 3.57 -18.17
N GLN A 49 -35.51 3.81 -16.98
CA GLN A 49 -35.12 4.94 -16.13
C GLN A 49 -33.91 4.64 -15.23
N GLN A 50 -33.80 3.42 -14.70
CA GLN A 50 -32.78 3.06 -13.72
C GLN A 50 -31.51 2.50 -14.35
N GLN A 51 -31.59 1.80 -15.49
CA GLN A 51 -30.42 1.18 -16.13
C GLN A 51 -29.29 2.18 -16.45
N PRO A 52 -29.56 3.38 -17.00
CA PRO A 52 -28.51 4.38 -17.21
C PRO A 52 -27.85 4.84 -15.89
N LYS A 53 -28.61 4.90 -14.79
CA LYS A 53 -28.08 5.25 -13.47
C LYS A 53 -27.21 4.13 -12.90
N VAL A 54 -27.62 2.86 -13.11
CA VAL A 54 -26.82 1.68 -12.75
C VAL A 54 -25.49 1.68 -13.48
N GLU A 55 -25.49 1.97 -14.79
CA GLU A 55 -24.27 2.06 -15.60
C GLU A 55 -23.37 3.21 -15.14
N ALA A 56 -23.93 4.41 -14.94
CA ALA A 56 -23.19 5.58 -14.48
C ALA A 56 -22.56 5.38 -13.09
N LEU A 57 -23.29 4.72 -12.18
CA LEU A 57 -22.80 4.42 -10.84
C LEU A 57 -21.73 3.33 -10.88
N THR A 58 -21.90 2.30 -11.71
CA THR A 58 -20.87 1.28 -11.96
C THR A 58 -19.57 1.93 -12.42
N GLU A 59 -19.63 2.85 -13.37
CA GLU A 59 -18.45 3.58 -13.84
C GLU A 59 -17.86 4.47 -12.74
N SER A 60 -18.68 5.13 -11.94
CA SER A 60 -18.21 5.94 -10.80
C SER A 60 -17.41 5.12 -9.78
N PHE A 61 -17.84 3.90 -9.45
CA PHE A 61 -17.08 3.00 -8.58
C PHE A 61 -15.77 2.53 -9.22
N LYS A 62 -15.76 2.23 -10.53
CA LYS A 62 -14.52 1.90 -11.25
C LYS A 62 -13.53 3.05 -11.21
N GLN A 63 -13.98 4.25 -11.55
CA GLN A 63 -13.16 5.46 -11.56
C GLN A 63 -12.65 5.81 -10.16
N PHE A 64 -13.46 5.61 -9.11
CA PHE A 64 -12.98 5.75 -7.74
C PHE A 64 -11.79 4.84 -7.46
N ALA A 65 -11.90 3.53 -7.77
CA ALA A 65 -10.83 2.58 -7.53
C ALA A 65 -9.56 2.90 -8.34
N ILE A 66 -9.72 3.24 -9.63
CA ILE A 66 -8.60 3.62 -10.51
C ILE A 66 -7.87 4.83 -9.93
N ASN A 67 -8.58 5.92 -9.66
CA ASN A 67 -8.00 7.16 -9.13
C ASN A 67 -7.33 6.93 -7.77
N LYS A 68 -7.95 6.15 -6.88
CA LYS A 68 -7.39 5.85 -5.56
C LYS A 68 -6.09 5.04 -5.66
N MET A 69 -6.05 4.05 -6.56
CA MET A 69 -4.83 3.26 -6.81
C MET A 69 -3.73 4.12 -7.44
N GLU A 70 -4.07 5.03 -8.35
CA GLU A 70 -3.12 5.97 -8.94
C GLU A 70 -2.57 6.96 -7.91
N ASP A 71 -3.42 7.52 -7.04
CA ASP A 71 -3.00 8.37 -5.92
C ASP A 71 -2.02 7.65 -4.99
N ILE A 72 -2.28 6.38 -4.67
CA ILE A 72 -1.38 5.56 -3.85
C ILE A 72 -0.06 5.34 -4.57
N LYS A 73 -0.09 5.00 -5.86
CA LYS A 73 1.13 4.79 -6.66
C LYS A 73 1.99 6.04 -6.71
N ASN A 74 1.39 7.21 -6.97
CA ASN A 74 2.12 8.48 -7.01
C ASN A 74 2.77 8.81 -5.66
N LYS A 75 2.12 8.47 -4.53
CA LYS A 75 2.72 8.62 -3.20
C LYS A 75 3.88 7.67 -2.97
N LEU A 76 3.77 6.41 -3.40
CA LEU A 76 4.88 5.45 -3.34
C LEU A 76 6.07 5.94 -4.15
N ASP A 77 5.84 6.41 -5.38
CA ASP A 77 6.89 6.96 -6.24
C ASP A 77 7.56 8.18 -5.58
N THR A 78 6.78 9.08 -4.97
CA THR A 78 7.30 10.23 -4.23
C THR A 78 8.17 9.82 -3.02
N LEU A 79 7.74 8.81 -2.26
CA LEU A 79 8.52 8.30 -1.13
C LEU A 79 9.85 7.68 -1.62
N THR A 80 9.82 6.97 -2.75
CA THR A 80 11.03 6.43 -3.37
C THR A 80 11.99 7.54 -3.82
N GLU A 81 11.48 8.59 -4.46
CA GLU A 81 12.30 9.75 -4.86
C GLU A 81 12.91 10.48 -3.66
N GLN A 82 12.13 10.71 -2.60
CA GLN A 82 12.60 11.36 -1.38
C GLN A 82 13.66 10.54 -0.62
N ALA A 83 13.62 9.22 -0.77
CA ALA A 83 14.55 8.32 -0.11
C ALA A 83 15.88 8.16 -0.87
N GLN A 84 16.00 8.66 -2.11
CA GLN A 84 17.24 8.60 -2.87
C GLN A 84 18.29 9.55 -2.28
N GLN A 85 19.50 9.02 -2.01
CA GLN A 85 20.64 9.84 -1.60
C GLN A 85 21.18 10.65 -2.79
N ASP A 86 21.35 11.95 -2.59
CA ASP A 86 21.96 12.85 -3.56
C ASP A 86 23.47 13.03 -3.29
N TYR A 87 24.29 12.82 -4.32
CA TYR A 87 25.75 12.96 -4.25
C TYR A 87 26.20 14.28 -4.88
N ASN A 88 25.90 15.37 -4.19
CA ASN A 88 26.16 16.74 -4.66
C ASN A 88 27.65 17.09 -4.90
N ASN A 89 28.61 16.27 -4.44
CA ASN A 89 30.04 16.47 -4.69
C ASN A 89 30.79 15.14 -4.89
N PRO A 90 30.97 14.68 -6.14
CA PRO A 90 31.62 13.40 -6.44
C PRO A 90 33.08 13.29 -5.96
N GLN A 91 33.83 14.40 -5.95
CA GLN A 91 35.24 14.39 -5.56
C GLN A 91 35.41 14.21 -4.05
N SER A 92 34.60 14.92 -3.26
CA SER A 92 34.56 14.77 -1.81
C SER A 92 34.15 13.34 -1.42
N GLU A 93 33.13 12.80 -2.09
CA GLU A 93 32.69 11.42 -1.88
C GLU A 93 33.77 10.39 -2.22
N MET A 94 34.54 10.59 -3.30
CA MET A 94 35.66 9.71 -3.62
C MET A 94 36.71 9.69 -2.50
N LEU A 95 37.08 10.87 -1.96
CA LEU A 95 38.05 10.96 -0.86
C LEU A 95 37.54 10.29 0.42
N LYS A 96 36.27 10.49 0.78
CA LYS A 96 35.64 9.80 1.93
C LYS A 96 35.68 8.29 1.77
N ARG A 97 35.38 7.77 0.57
CA ARG A 97 35.40 6.34 0.27
C ARG A 97 36.80 5.73 0.39
N GLN A 98 37.83 6.47 -0.03
CA GLN A 98 39.23 6.08 0.12
C GLN A 98 39.65 6.04 1.59
N ASP A 99 39.36 7.11 2.34
CA ASP A 99 39.68 7.21 3.76
C ASP A 99 38.99 6.11 4.58
N LEU A 100 37.71 5.85 4.32
CA LEU A 100 36.97 4.78 4.97
C LEU A 100 37.55 3.40 4.67
N SER A 101 37.91 3.13 3.40
CA SER A 101 38.55 1.87 3.04
C SER A 101 39.84 1.66 3.81
N ALA A 102 40.71 2.67 3.85
CA ALA A 102 41.96 2.62 4.60
C ALA A 102 41.72 2.42 6.10
N LYS A 103 40.74 3.14 6.68
CA LYS A 103 40.36 2.99 8.08
C LYS A 103 39.91 1.57 8.39
N ILE A 104 39.03 1.00 7.57
CA ILE A 104 38.51 -0.35 7.76
C ILE A 104 39.63 -1.40 7.66
N ASP A 105 40.59 -1.20 6.76
CA ASP A 105 41.74 -2.10 6.62
C ASP A 105 42.68 -2.07 7.83
N LEU A 106 42.72 -0.95 8.58
CA LEU A 106 43.61 -0.76 9.73
C LEU A 106 43.00 -1.20 11.08
N ILE A 107 41.67 -1.06 11.26
CA ILE A 107 41.00 -1.40 12.52
C ILE A 107 40.78 -2.90 12.69
N ASP A 108 40.64 -3.36 13.94
CA ASP A 108 40.44 -4.77 14.24
C ASP A 108 38.99 -5.25 14.02
N ASN A 109 38.76 -6.57 14.07
CA ASN A 109 37.41 -7.13 13.85
C ASN A 109 36.40 -6.69 14.93
N THR A 110 36.84 -6.44 16.17
CA THR A 110 35.97 -5.98 17.26
C THR A 110 35.44 -4.58 16.96
N GLU A 111 36.31 -3.70 16.48
CA GLU A 111 35.96 -2.35 16.04
C GLU A 111 35.01 -2.37 14.85
N VAL A 112 35.24 -3.24 13.85
CA VAL A 112 34.32 -3.39 12.71
C VAL A 112 32.96 -3.91 13.15
N ILE A 113 32.91 -4.89 14.08
CA ILE A 113 31.64 -5.37 14.65
C ILE A 113 30.89 -4.22 15.32
N ALA A 114 31.57 -3.39 16.11
CA ALA A 114 30.96 -2.22 16.74
C ALA A 114 30.45 -1.21 15.70
N MET A 115 31.18 -1.01 14.60
CA MET A 115 30.70 -0.17 13.48
C MET A 115 29.41 -0.71 12.88
N ILE A 116 29.33 -2.02 12.60
CA ILE A 116 28.12 -2.63 12.01
C ILE A 116 26.93 -2.55 12.96
N VAL A 117 27.13 -2.87 14.24
CA VAL A 117 26.04 -2.92 15.23
C VAL A 117 25.47 -1.53 15.53
N ASN A 118 26.29 -0.48 15.45
CA ASN A 118 25.89 0.90 15.73
C ASN A 118 25.64 1.74 14.47
N ALA A 119 25.69 1.14 13.28
CA ALA A 119 25.49 1.85 12.03
C ALA A 119 24.06 2.38 11.90
N ASP A 120 23.94 3.63 11.43
CA ASP A 120 22.68 4.26 11.11
C ASP A 120 22.45 4.20 9.60
N ALA A 121 21.33 3.64 9.17
CA ALA A 121 20.99 3.48 7.76
C ALA A 121 20.85 4.82 7.03
N THR A 122 20.48 5.90 7.71
CA THR A 122 20.35 7.23 7.09
C THR A 122 21.71 7.83 6.71
N ASN A 123 22.76 7.44 7.42
CA ASN A 123 24.13 7.92 7.24
C ASN A 123 25.03 6.91 6.51
N THR A 124 24.56 5.66 6.37
CA THR A 124 25.33 4.59 5.72
C THR A 124 25.07 4.58 4.22
N THR A 125 26.13 4.57 3.42
CA THR A 125 25.96 4.48 1.95
C THR A 125 26.04 3.04 1.45
N VAL A 126 25.55 2.79 0.23
CA VAL A 126 25.66 1.49 -0.45
C VAL A 126 27.12 1.05 -0.61
N TYR A 127 28.05 2.00 -0.78
CA TYR A 127 29.47 1.69 -0.84
C TYR A 127 29.99 1.14 0.50
N GLU A 128 29.59 1.76 1.61
CA GLU A 128 30.01 1.34 2.94
C GLU A 128 29.44 -0.04 3.28
N LEU A 129 28.17 -0.30 2.92
CA LEU A 129 27.58 -1.64 3.02
C LEU A 129 28.43 -2.69 2.29
N LYS A 130 28.82 -2.42 1.05
CA LYS A 130 29.64 -3.34 0.26
C LYS A 130 30.97 -3.61 0.95
N LEU A 131 31.63 -2.57 1.46
CA LEU A 131 32.91 -2.67 2.14
C LEU A 131 32.78 -3.51 3.43
N LEU A 132 31.76 -3.26 4.23
CA LEU A 132 31.46 -4.05 5.43
C LEU A 132 31.16 -5.51 5.09
N GLN A 133 30.39 -5.77 4.03
CA GLN A 133 30.12 -7.13 3.55
C GLN A 133 31.40 -7.87 3.14
N ASP A 134 32.30 -7.18 2.44
CA ASP A 134 33.59 -7.74 2.05
C ASP A 134 34.44 -8.10 3.28
N VAL A 135 34.44 -7.26 4.32
CA VAL A 135 35.15 -7.54 5.58
C VAL A 135 34.54 -8.74 6.29
N ILE A 136 33.22 -8.81 6.43
CA ILE A 136 32.50 -9.95 7.02
C ILE A 136 32.88 -11.25 6.30
N ASN A 137 32.96 -11.21 4.96
CA ASN A 137 33.26 -12.40 4.17
C ASN A 137 34.74 -12.81 4.24
N LYS A 138 35.67 -11.84 4.28
CA LYS A 138 37.11 -12.10 4.16
C LYS A 138 37.84 -12.25 5.50
N ARG A 139 37.42 -11.52 6.53
CA ARG A 139 38.16 -11.39 7.80
C ARG A 139 37.46 -12.07 8.98
N PHE A 140 36.14 -12.17 8.98
CA PHE A 140 35.40 -12.67 10.14
C PHE A 140 35.37 -14.20 10.18
N THR A 141 35.58 -14.72 11.38
CA THR A 141 35.25 -16.10 11.74
C THR A 141 33.74 -16.30 11.83
N GLU A 142 33.29 -17.55 11.85
CA GLU A 142 31.85 -17.87 11.91
C GLU A 142 31.19 -17.36 13.19
N SER A 143 31.92 -17.34 14.31
CA SER A 143 31.40 -16.74 15.54
C SER A 143 31.19 -15.23 15.40
N GLU A 144 32.06 -14.52 14.69
CA GLU A 144 31.95 -13.08 14.47
C GLU A 144 30.84 -12.76 13.46
N LYS A 145 30.70 -13.55 12.39
CA LYS A 145 29.57 -13.43 11.45
C LYS A 145 28.23 -13.55 12.17
N ASN A 146 28.10 -14.53 13.06
CA ASN A 146 26.87 -14.73 13.84
C ASN A 146 26.55 -13.55 14.76
N LYS A 147 27.56 -12.82 15.27
CA LYS A 147 27.35 -11.62 16.10
C LYS A 147 26.73 -10.46 15.32
N VAL A 148 27.05 -10.33 14.03
CA VAL A 148 26.61 -9.20 13.19
C VAL A 148 25.46 -9.54 12.25
N ALA A 149 25.13 -10.82 12.04
CA ALA A 149 24.19 -11.26 11.01
C ALA A 149 22.86 -10.49 11.00
N MET A 150 22.20 -10.36 12.16
CA MET A 150 20.91 -9.69 12.25
C MET A 150 21.04 -8.17 12.04
N SER A 151 22.01 -7.53 12.70
CA SER A 151 22.24 -6.08 12.58
C SER A 151 22.65 -5.70 11.15
N PHE A 152 23.52 -6.49 10.53
CA PHE A 152 23.98 -6.24 9.17
C PHE A 152 22.87 -6.42 8.14
N GLU A 153 22.04 -7.48 8.27
CA GLU A 153 20.90 -7.64 7.37
C GLU A 153 19.88 -6.51 7.56
N THR A 154 19.62 -6.09 8.80
CA THR A 154 18.72 -4.94 9.08
C THR A 154 19.26 -3.66 8.44
N LEU A 155 20.54 -3.34 8.64
CA LEU A 155 21.21 -2.20 8.03
C LEU A 155 21.12 -2.27 6.49
N LYS A 156 21.40 -3.45 5.93
CA LYS A 156 21.36 -3.69 4.49
C LYS A 156 19.97 -3.42 3.91
N GLN A 157 18.92 -3.95 4.54
CA GLN A 157 17.54 -3.69 4.10
C GLN A 157 17.22 -2.20 4.13
N ASN A 158 17.56 -1.51 5.22
CA ASN A 158 17.22 -0.09 5.38
C ASN A 158 18.02 0.85 4.46
N VAL A 159 19.26 0.50 4.09
CA VAL A 159 20.07 1.32 3.17
C VAL A 159 19.74 1.02 1.70
N LEU A 160 19.41 -0.24 1.36
CA LEU A 160 19.05 -0.61 -0.01
C LEU A 160 17.61 -0.25 -0.38
N TYR A 161 16.72 -0.22 0.62
CA TYR A 161 15.29 0.08 0.46
C TYR A 161 14.85 1.12 1.51
N PRO A 162 15.44 2.33 1.52
CA PRO A 162 15.16 3.36 2.51
C PRO A 162 13.70 3.83 2.50
N GLU A 163 13.00 3.64 1.39
CA GLU A 163 11.58 3.92 1.24
C GLU A 163 10.68 2.94 2.00
N ARG A 164 11.14 1.72 2.31
CA ARG A 164 10.33 0.65 2.94
C ARG A 164 10.12 0.87 4.45
N ASN A 165 9.48 1.98 4.79
CA ASN A 165 9.01 2.29 6.13
C ASN A 165 7.54 1.84 6.34
N ASP A 166 7.00 2.07 7.54
CA ASP A 166 5.63 1.69 7.89
C ASP A 166 4.58 2.35 6.97
N GLU A 167 4.81 3.60 6.54
CA GLU A 167 3.92 4.31 5.62
C GLU A 167 3.90 3.66 4.23
N PHE A 168 5.07 3.33 3.67
CA PHE A 168 5.21 2.65 2.39
C PHE A 168 4.55 1.27 2.42
N ALA A 169 4.79 0.50 3.49
CA ALA A 169 4.16 -0.81 3.68
C ALA A 169 2.62 -0.69 3.75
N GLN A 170 2.11 0.35 4.43
CA GLN A 170 0.67 0.60 4.50
C GLN A 170 0.06 0.99 3.16
N LEU A 171 0.77 1.81 2.37
CA LEU A 171 0.36 2.20 1.02
C LEU A 171 0.35 0.98 0.07
N GLU A 172 1.39 0.14 0.09
CA GLU A 172 1.42 -1.13 -0.66
C GLU A 172 0.25 -2.04 -0.26
N TYR A 173 -0.01 -2.17 1.05
CA TYR A 173 -1.13 -2.96 1.56
C TYR A 173 -2.48 -2.42 1.03
N ASN A 174 -2.72 -1.12 1.19
CA ASN A 174 -3.96 -0.48 0.73
C ASN A 174 -4.17 -0.62 -0.78
N TYR A 175 -3.11 -0.47 -1.59
CA TYR A 175 -3.16 -0.69 -3.04
C TYR A 175 -3.63 -2.12 -3.36
N ASN A 176 -3.02 -3.11 -2.70
CA ASN A 176 -3.34 -4.51 -2.91
C ASN A 176 -4.77 -4.86 -2.50
N VAL A 177 -5.25 -4.32 -1.38
CA VAL A 177 -6.65 -4.48 -0.94
C VAL A 177 -7.60 -3.99 -2.03
N ILE A 178 -7.40 -2.76 -2.54
CA ILE A 178 -8.27 -2.20 -3.59
C ILE A 178 -8.22 -3.05 -4.86
N ASN A 179 -7.02 -3.42 -5.32
CA ASN A 179 -6.83 -4.19 -6.54
C ASN A 179 -7.52 -5.57 -6.46
N GLN A 180 -7.43 -6.25 -5.32
CA GLN A 180 -8.03 -7.57 -5.11
C GLN A 180 -9.57 -7.55 -5.12
N THR A 181 -10.21 -6.42 -4.82
CA THR A 181 -11.68 -6.33 -4.90
C THR A 181 -12.21 -6.46 -6.33
N GLY A 182 -11.37 -6.20 -7.34
CA GLY A 182 -11.78 -6.13 -8.75
C GLY A 182 -12.64 -4.90 -9.09
N MET A 183 -12.86 -3.96 -8.16
CA MET A 183 -13.70 -2.77 -8.34
C MET A 183 -13.31 -1.94 -9.57
N ALA A 184 -12.01 -1.77 -9.84
CA ALA A 184 -11.53 -1.05 -11.01
C ALA A 184 -11.96 -1.69 -12.35
N ASN A 185 -12.15 -3.00 -12.39
CA ASN A 185 -12.50 -3.73 -13.61
C ASN A 185 -14.02 -3.85 -13.79
N SER A 186 -14.74 -4.19 -12.70
CA SER A 186 -16.14 -4.61 -12.75
C SER A 186 -17.10 -3.65 -12.03
N GLY A 187 -16.61 -2.65 -11.31
CA GLY A 187 -17.45 -1.78 -10.46
C GLY A 187 -18.10 -2.53 -9.30
N VAL A 188 -17.49 -3.63 -8.85
CA VAL A 188 -17.91 -4.35 -7.64
C VAL A 188 -17.84 -3.41 -6.44
N VAL A 189 -18.91 -3.39 -5.66
CA VAL A 189 -19.03 -2.55 -4.47
C VAL A 189 -18.80 -3.38 -3.22
N VAL A 190 -17.94 -2.88 -2.36
CA VAL A 190 -17.64 -3.40 -1.03
C VAL A 190 -18.60 -2.76 -0.02
N THR A 191 -19.42 -3.57 0.65
CA THR A 191 -20.31 -3.09 1.73
C THR A 191 -20.12 -3.93 2.98
N GLU A 192 -20.21 -3.30 4.14
CA GLU A 192 -20.21 -3.99 5.42
C GLU A 192 -21.64 -4.21 5.91
N ASN A 193 -21.94 -5.40 6.42
CA ASN A 193 -23.23 -5.69 7.03
C ASN A 193 -23.25 -5.29 8.52
N GLU A 194 -24.42 -5.36 9.15
CA GLU A 194 -24.62 -5.02 10.57
C GLU A 194 -23.79 -5.88 11.55
N TYR A 195 -23.22 -7.00 11.07
CA TYR A 195 -22.38 -7.92 11.84
C TYR A 195 -20.88 -7.77 11.54
N GLY A 196 -20.48 -6.73 10.79
CA GLY A 196 -19.08 -6.45 10.43
C GLY A 196 -18.49 -7.39 9.36
N SER A 197 -19.33 -8.18 8.68
CA SER A 197 -18.89 -8.98 7.53
C SER A 197 -19.01 -8.19 6.24
N VAL A 198 -18.03 -8.33 5.36
CA VAL A 198 -17.97 -7.60 4.09
C VAL A 198 -18.50 -8.44 2.94
N ASP A 199 -19.34 -7.82 2.11
CA ASP A 199 -19.94 -8.39 0.90
C ASP A 199 -19.47 -7.65 -0.35
N PHE A 200 -19.28 -8.41 -1.43
CA PHE A 200 -18.80 -7.93 -2.73
C PHE A 200 -19.84 -8.23 -3.79
N LYS A 201 -20.53 -7.21 -4.26
CA LYS A 201 -21.56 -7.34 -5.30
C LYS A 201 -21.47 -6.23 -6.31
N THR A 202 -21.71 -6.56 -7.57
CA THR A 202 -21.84 -5.56 -8.63
C THR A 202 -23.10 -4.72 -8.40
N ILE A 203 -23.14 -3.51 -8.99
CA ILE A 203 -24.35 -2.68 -8.95
C ILE A 203 -25.54 -3.42 -9.60
N ASN A 204 -25.29 -4.16 -10.69
CA ASN A 204 -26.31 -4.97 -11.37
C ASN A 204 -26.90 -6.05 -10.46
N ASP A 205 -26.07 -6.76 -9.70
CA ASP A 205 -26.56 -7.78 -8.77
C ASP A 205 -27.39 -7.16 -7.65
N ARG A 206 -26.94 -6.03 -7.10
CA ARG A 206 -27.68 -5.29 -6.07
C ARG A 206 -29.01 -4.75 -6.60
N TYR A 207 -29.02 -4.26 -7.83
CA TYR A 207 -30.25 -3.83 -8.52
C TYR A 207 -31.22 -5.00 -8.70
N ALA A 208 -30.76 -6.15 -9.19
CA ALA A 208 -31.58 -7.35 -9.33
C ALA A 208 -32.11 -7.85 -7.97
N ASP A 209 -31.30 -7.82 -6.92
CA ASP A 209 -31.70 -8.18 -5.56
C ASP A 209 -32.78 -7.22 -5.02
N ALA A 210 -32.66 -5.92 -5.29
CA ALA A 210 -33.67 -4.93 -4.91
C ALA A 210 -35.02 -5.22 -5.57
N ILE A 211 -35.04 -5.57 -6.86
CA ILE A 211 -36.27 -5.95 -7.57
C ILE A 211 -36.89 -7.21 -6.95
N LYS A 212 -36.09 -8.26 -6.74
CA LYS A 212 -36.55 -9.52 -6.13
C LYS A 212 -37.14 -9.33 -4.73
N SER A 213 -36.65 -8.35 -3.98
CA SER A 213 -37.12 -8.07 -2.62
C SER A 213 -38.54 -7.51 -2.53
N VAL A 214 -39.06 -6.92 -3.63
CA VAL A 214 -40.38 -6.27 -3.68
C VAL A 214 -41.39 -6.94 -4.61
N THR A 215 -40.96 -7.97 -5.34
CA THR A 215 -41.80 -8.74 -6.28
C THR A 215 -42.17 -10.14 -5.77
N LYS A 216 -41.74 -10.49 -4.56
CA LYS A 216 -42.23 -11.65 -3.80
C LYS A 216 -43.57 -11.34 -3.14
#